data_AF-A0A1N6SB53-F1
#
_entry.id   AF-A0A1N6SB53-F1
#
_cell.length_a   1.000
_cell.length_b   1.000
_cell.length_c   1.000
_cell.angle_alpha   90.00
_cell.angle_beta   90.00
_cell.angle_gamma   90.00
#
_symmetry.space_group_name_H-M   'P 1'
#
loop_
_entity.id
_entity.type
_entity.pdbx_description
1 polymer ?
#
loop_
_entity_poly.entity_id
_entity_poly.type
_entity_poly.pdbx_seq_one_letter_code
_entity_poly.pdbx_strand_id
1 'polypeptide(L)'
;MYEALYLFLATGVVSMAAALSAGALNKLPEEKRPAFMQSRNGQVAVIMAGNLGALTLVGAMAYGFRQLDWWIPLSCLLLTFPLVHQVLLQRLLGDVKTLVLTMPLVIAAIFALYFYW
;
A
#
# COMPACT_ATOMS: atom_id res chain seq x y z
N MET A 1 -12.43 -20.34 -0.19
CA MET A 1 -12.12 -19.70 1.12
C MET A 1 -10.67 -19.22 1.16
N TYR A 2 -9.67 -20.10 0.95
CA TYR A 2 -8.26 -19.70 1.00
C TYR A 2 -7.82 -18.74 -0.12
N GLU A 3 -8.37 -18.87 -1.33
CA GLU A 3 -8.05 -17.98 -2.46
C GLU A 3 -8.39 -16.52 -2.16
N ALA A 4 -9.60 -16.25 -1.64
CA ALA A 4 -10.03 -14.91 -1.24
C ALA A 4 -9.14 -14.35 -0.12
N LEU A 5 -8.72 -15.19 0.82
CA LEU A 5 -7.79 -14.79 1.88
C LEU A 5 -6.42 -14.38 1.31
N TYR A 6 -5.84 -15.18 0.43
CA TYR A 6 -4.54 -14.87 -0.18
C TYR A 6 -4.61 -13.60 -1.03
N LEU A 7 -5.68 -13.43 -1.81
CA LEU A 7 -5.87 -12.23 -2.61
C LEU A 7 -6.03 -11.00 -1.70
N PHE A 8 -6.84 -11.09 -0.64
CA PHE A 8 -7.01 -10.02 0.34
C PHE A 8 -5.67 -9.64 1.00
N LEU A 9 -4.91 -10.61 1.48
CA LEU A 9 -3.64 -10.37 2.15
C LEU A 9 -2.61 -9.75 1.20
N ALA A 10 -2.47 -10.29 -0.01
CA ALA A 10 -1.51 -9.78 -0.99
C ALA A 10 -1.85 -8.34 -1.40
N THR A 11 -3.11 -8.08 -1.76
CA THR A 11 -3.56 -6.74 -2.20
C THR A 11 -3.55 -5.73 -1.06
N GLY A 12 -3.99 -6.13 0.14
CA GLY A 12 -4.01 -5.27 1.32
C GLY A 12 -2.60 -4.86 1.79
N VAL A 13 -1.65 -5.80 1.84
CA VAL A 13 -0.26 -5.50 2.24
C VAL A 13 0.41 -4.53 1.28
N VAL A 14 0.33 -4.78 -0.04
CA VAL A 14 1.03 -3.92 -1.02
C VAL A 14 0.43 -2.52 -1.08
N SER A 15 -0.91 -2.42 -0.97
CA SER A 15 -1.61 -1.14 -0.95
C SER A 15 -1.32 -0.32 0.30
N MET A 16 -1.31 -0.95 1.49
CA MET A 16 -0.90 -0.31 2.74
C MET A 16 0.56 0.16 2.67
N ALA A 17 1.46 -0.69 2.17
CA ALA A 17 2.87 -0.36 2.07
C ALA A 17 3.13 0.84 1.14
N ALA A 18 2.44 0.90 0.00
CA ALA A 18 2.51 2.04 -0.91
C ALA A 18 1.99 3.33 -0.25
N ALA A 19 0.81 3.27 0.38
CA ALA A 19 0.19 4.41 1.04
C ALA A 19 1.06 4.98 2.18
N LEU A 20 1.57 4.11 3.06
CA LEU A 20 2.42 4.50 4.18
C LEU A 20 3.79 5.02 3.72
N SER A 21 4.41 4.38 2.73
CA SER A 21 5.71 4.84 2.20
C SER A 21 5.61 6.22 1.56
N ALA A 22 4.58 6.45 0.75
CA ALA A 22 4.33 7.76 0.15
C ALA A 22 4.05 8.82 1.24
N GLY A 23 3.28 8.47 2.27
CA GLY A 23 3.01 9.34 3.42
C GLY A 23 4.27 9.69 4.21
N ALA A 24 5.18 8.73 4.42
CA ALA A 24 6.46 8.95 5.08
C ALA A 24 7.36 9.89 4.26
N LEU A 25 7.47 9.65 2.95
CA LEU A 25 8.26 10.51 2.06
C LEU A 25 7.73 11.94 1.99
N ASN A 26 6.41 12.12 1.94
CA ASN A 26 5.80 13.45 1.88
C ASN A 26 5.98 14.25 3.19
N LYS A 27 6.20 13.56 4.32
CA LYS A 27 6.48 14.18 5.63
C LYS A 27 7.96 14.54 5.81
N LEU A 28 8.86 14.20 4.88
CA LEU A 28 10.26 14.57 4.98
C LEU A 28 10.46 16.09 4.84
N PRO A 29 11.36 16.70 5.64
CA PRO A 29 11.84 18.07 5.40
C PRO A 29 12.42 18.21 4.00
N GLU A 30 12.30 19.39 3.40
CA GLU A 30 12.70 19.61 2.00
C GLU A 30 14.16 19.23 1.72
N GLU A 31 15.04 19.53 2.66
CA GLU A 31 16.48 19.21 2.64
C GLU A 31 16.76 17.70 2.59
N LYS A 32 15.84 16.88 3.12
CA LYS A 32 15.97 15.42 3.20
C LYS A 32 15.17 14.70 2.11
N ARG A 33 14.48 15.42 1.23
CA ARG A 33 13.73 14.82 0.13
C ARG A 33 14.71 14.22 -0.89
N PRO A 34 14.42 13.01 -1.40
CA PRO A 34 15.21 12.42 -2.47
C PRO A 34 15.16 13.30 -3.73
N ALA A 35 16.22 13.29 -4.54
CA ALA A 35 16.40 14.20 -5.68
C ALA A 35 15.19 14.27 -6.64
N PHE A 36 14.53 13.14 -6.90
CA PHE A 36 13.35 13.12 -7.79
C PHE A 36 12.15 13.90 -7.20
N MET A 37 12.02 13.95 -5.87
CA MET A 37 10.94 14.63 -5.15
C MET A 37 11.20 16.13 -4.97
N GLN A 38 12.41 16.62 -5.23
CA GLN A 38 12.71 18.07 -5.17
C GLN A 38 11.96 18.85 -6.26
N SER A 39 11.59 18.18 -7.35
CA SER A 39 10.73 18.76 -8.38
C SER A 39 9.25 18.70 -7.97
N ARG A 40 8.48 19.73 -8.35
CA ARG A 40 7.01 19.76 -8.13
C ARG A 40 6.33 18.51 -8.69
N ASN A 41 6.73 18.07 -9.88
CA ASN A 41 6.15 16.90 -10.55
C ASN A 41 6.45 15.61 -9.78
N GLY A 42 7.65 15.45 -9.24
CA GLY A 42 8.01 14.29 -8.44
C GLY A 42 7.26 14.22 -7.12
N GLN A 43 7.04 15.37 -6.46
CA GLN A 43 6.21 15.43 -5.26
C GLN A 43 4.76 15.03 -5.56
N VAL A 44 4.16 15.59 -6.63
CA VAL A 44 2.81 15.21 -7.06
C VAL A 44 2.73 13.73 -7.39
N ALA A 45 3.74 13.17 -8.07
CA ALA A 45 3.77 11.73 -8.39
C ALA A 45 3.73 10.85 -7.14
N VAL A 46 4.46 11.21 -6.07
CA VAL A 46 4.42 10.44 -4.81
C VAL A 46 3.09 10.58 -4.09
N ILE A 47 2.48 11.76 -4.10
CA ILE A 47 1.14 11.96 -3.52
C ILE A 47 0.11 11.11 -4.27
N MET A 48 0.14 11.13 -5.61
CA MET A 48 -0.75 10.35 -6.45
C MET A 48 -0.55 8.84 -6.25
N ALA A 49 0.71 8.40 -6.13
CA ALA A 49 1.06 7.02 -5.81
C ALA A 49 0.49 6.57 -4.46
N GLY A 50 0.64 7.40 -3.42
CA GLY A 50 0.08 7.14 -2.09
C GLY A 50 -1.45 7.07 -2.10
N ASN A 51 -2.10 8.01 -2.79
CA ASN A 51 -3.55 8.04 -2.93
C ASN A 51 -4.08 6.81 -3.67
N LEU A 52 -3.40 6.38 -4.74
CA LEU A 52 -3.76 5.17 -5.46
C LEU A 52 -3.65 3.95 -4.53
N GLY A 53 -2.54 3.83 -3.78
CA GLY A 53 -2.38 2.80 -2.75
C GLY A 53 -3.51 2.81 -1.72
N ALA A 54 -3.89 3.98 -1.21
CA ALA A 54 -4.97 4.11 -0.23
C ALA A 54 -6.34 3.72 -0.81
N LEU A 55 -6.66 4.13 -2.04
CA LEU A 55 -7.91 3.75 -2.71
C LEU A 55 -7.97 2.25 -2.99
N THR A 56 -6.85 1.65 -3.45
CA THR A 56 -6.78 0.20 -3.63
C THR A 56 -6.89 -0.54 -2.30
N LEU A 57 -6.33 -0.01 -1.21
CA LEU A 57 -6.52 -0.58 0.13
C LEU A 57 -7.98 -0.56 0.56
N VAL A 58 -8.71 0.54 0.32
CA VAL A 58 -10.16 0.59 0.57
C VAL A 58 -10.89 -0.47 -0.25
N GLY A 59 -10.51 -0.65 -1.52
CA GLY A 59 -11.02 -1.73 -2.37
C GLY A 59 -10.73 -3.13 -1.80
N ALA A 60 -9.49 -3.39 -1.38
CA ALA A 60 -9.09 -4.64 -0.75
C ALA A 60 -9.87 -4.91 0.55
N MET A 61 -10.10 -3.87 1.36
CA MET A 61 -10.91 -3.97 2.57
C MET A 61 -12.36 -4.30 2.26
N ALA A 62 -12.97 -3.63 1.29
CA ALA A 62 -14.34 -3.92 0.87
C ALA A 62 -14.49 -5.36 0.35
N TYR A 63 -13.52 -5.84 -0.45
CA TYR A 63 -13.44 -7.23 -0.87
C TYR A 63 -13.32 -8.19 0.33
N GLY A 64 -12.41 -7.90 1.26
CA GLY A 64 -12.21 -8.69 2.48
C GLY A 64 -13.47 -8.77 3.34
N PHE A 65 -14.16 -7.66 3.58
CA PHE A 65 -15.41 -7.64 4.35
C PHE A 65 -16.56 -8.40 3.67
N ARG A 66 -16.54 -8.49 2.34
CA ARG A 66 -17.55 -9.23 1.57
C ARG A 66 -17.30 -10.73 1.59
N GLN A 67 -16.04 -11.17 1.54
CA GLN A 67 -15.67 -12.57 1.32
C GLN A 67 -15.16 -13.31 2.58
N LEU A 68 -14.79 -12.57 3.62
CA LEU A 68 -14.21 -13.09 4.87
C LEU A 68 -15.02 -12.60 6.07
N ASP A 69 -14.83 -13.25 7.22
CA ASP A 69 -15.39 -12.75 8.48
C ASP A 69 -14.83 -11.37 8.81
N TRP A 70 -15.70 -10.44 9.19
CA TRP A 70 -15.40 -9.01 9.37
C TRP A 70 -14.21 -8.71 10.30
N TRP A 71 -13.94 -9.58 11.28
CA TRP A 71 -12.83 -9.41 12.21
C TRP A 71 -11.46 -9.65 11.55
N ILE A 72 -11.41 -10.42 10.46
CA ILE A 72 -10.17 -10.72 9.72
C ILE A 72 -9.65 -9.48 8.98
N PRO A 73 -10.42 -8.82 8.09
CA PRO A 73 -9.95 -7.60 7.45
C PRO A 73 -9.61 -6.51 8.45
N LEU A 74 -10.44 -6.33 9.48
CA LEU A 74 -10.24 -5.32 10.51
C LEU A 74 -8.92 -5.51 11.27
N SER A 75 -8.64 -6.74 11.73
CA SER A 75 -7.39 -7.05 12.42
C SER A 75 -6.18 -6.88 11.49
N CYS A 76 -6.31 -7.26 10.21
CA CYS A 76 -5.23 -7.09 9.24
C CYS A 76 -4.92 -5.62 8.95
N LEU A 77 -5.94 -4.78 8.81
CA LEU A 77 -5.79 -3.34 8.58
C LEU A 77 -5.05 -2.66 9.72
N LEU A 78 -5.38 -3.01 10.96
CA LEU A 78 -4.87 -2.33 12.15
C LEU A 78 -3.55 -2.90 12.65
N LEU A 79 -3.33 -4.21 12.51
CA LEU A 79 -2.19 -4.90 13.09
C LEU A 79 -1.26 -5.45 12.01
N THR A 80 -1.75 -6.37 11.19
CA THR A 80 -0.89 -7.16 10.29
C THR A 80 -0.23 -6.32 9.20
N PHE A 81 -0.99 -5.54 8.44
CA PHE A 81 -0.44 -4.78 7.31
C PHE A 81 0.54 -3.68 7.76
N PRO A 82 0.24 -2.86 8.78
CA PRO A 82 1.20 -1.89 9.30
C PRO A 82 2.45 -2.57 9.87
N LEU A 83 2.30 -3.69 10.59
CA LEU A 83 3.43 -4.43 11.16
C LEU A 83 4.33 -4.99 10.05
N VAL A 84 3.74 -5.63 9.04
CA VAL A 84 4.46 -6.16 7.87
C VAL A 84 5.20 -5.04 7.15
N HIS A 85 4.55 -3.90 6.93
CA HIS A 85 5.20 -2.75 6.30
C HIS A 85 6.38 -2.24 7.13
N GLN A 86 6.21 -1.99 8.43
CA GLN A 86 7.27 -1.41 9.26
C GLN A 86 8.43 -2.38 9.50
N VAL A 87 8.14 -3.64 9.82
CA VAL A 87 9.16 -4.61 10.23
C VAL A 87 9.91 -5.18 9.03
N LEU A 88 9.21 -5.43 7.92
CA LEU A 88 9.83 -6.02 6.73
C LEU A 88 10.20 -4.94 5.72
N LEU A 89 9.22 -4.28 5.12
CA LEU A 89 9.48 -3.45 3.94
C LEU A 89 10.29 -2.20 4.28
N GLN A 90 9.88 -1.46 5.31
CA GLN A 90 10.52 -0.22 5.69
C GLN A 90 11.95 -0.45 6.20
N ARG A 91 12.18 -1.46 7.04
CA ARG A 91 13.54 -1.78 7.54
C ARG A 91 14.46 -2.36 6.48
N LEU A 92 13.96 -3.18 5.56
CA LEU A 92 14.80 -3.83 4.56
C LEU A 92 15.11 -2.92 3.37
N LEU A 93 14.14 -2.12 2.93
CA LEU A 93 14.22 -1.38 1.66
C LEU A 93 14.23 0.14 1.85
N GLY A 94 13.65 0.65 2.94
CA GLY A 94 13.36 2.08 3.12
C GLY A 94 12.15 2.54 2.29
N ASP A 95 11.68 3.77 2.53
CA ASP A 95 10.39 4.23 2.01
C ASP A 95 10.39 4.42 0.48
N VAL A 96 11.47 4.95 -0.11
CA VAL A 96 11.56 5.17 -1.57
C VAL A 96 11.48 3.86 -2.34
N LYS A 97 12.33 2.88 -1.97
CA LYS A 97 12.38 1.60 -2.67
C LYS A 97 11.11 0.80 -2.45
N THR A 98 10.54 0.87 -1.24
CA THR A 98 9.24 0.25 -0.94
C THR A 98 8.15 0.81 -1.85
N LEU A 99 8.07 2.13 -1.99
CA LEU A 99 7.08 2.76 -2.87
C LEU A 99 7.28 2.30 -4.33
N VAL A 100 8.50 2.39 -4.86
CA VAL A 100 8.80 2.02 -6.26
C VAL A 100 8.47 0.54 -6.53
N LEU A 101 8.76 -0.35 -5.58
CA LEU A 101 8.47 -1.77 -5.71
C LEU A 101 6.96 -2.08 -5.60
N THR A 102 6.27 -1.41 -4.68
CA THR A 102 4.86 -1.70 -4.39
C THR A 102 3.91 -1.07 -5.40
N MET A 103 4.28 0.03 -6.06
CA MET A 103 3.40 0.67 -7.05
C MET A 103 2.97 -0.22 -8.23
N PRO A 104 3.84 -0.95 -8.93
CA PRO A 104 3.39 -1.89 -9.96
C PRO A 104 2.53 -3.02 -9.38
N LEU A 105 2.80 -3.44 -8.14
CA LEU A 105 1.99 -4.43 -7.44
C LEU A 105 0.60 -3.90 -7.06
N VAL A 106 0.48 -2.61 -6.73
CA VAL A 106 -0.81 -1.93 -6.51
C VAL A 106 -1.62 -1.92 -7.80
N ILE A 107 -0.99 -1.64 -8.94
CA ILE A 107 -1.68 -1.71 -10.24
C ILE A 107 -2.17 -3.15 -10.50
N ALA A 108 -1.32 -4.15 -10.31
CA ALA A 108 -1.72 -5.55 -10.43
C ALA A 108 -2.85 -5.92 -9.44
N ALA A 109 -2.81 -5.39 -8.22
CA ALA A 109 -3.84 -5.57 -7.21
C ALA A 109 -5.18 -5.00 -7.64
N ILE A 110 -5.21 -3.83 -8.30
CA ILE A 110 -6.44 -3.25 -8.85
C ILE A 110 -7.07 -4.21 -9.86
N PHE A 111 -6.27 -4.71 -10.81
CA PHE A 111 -6.77 -5.67 -11.81
C PHE A 111 -7.27 -6.96 -11.15
N ALA A 112 -6.50 -7.51 -10.22
CA ALA A 112 -6.87 -8.74 -9.53
C ALA A 112 -8.17 -8.56 -8.72
N LEU A 113 -8.30 -7.47 -7.96
CA LEU A 113 -9.54 -7.17 -7.25
C LEU A 113 -10.72 -7.02 -8.21
N TYR A 114 -10.55 -6.34 -9.35
CA TYR A 114 -11.62 -6.17 -10.33
C TYR A 114 -12.14 -7.49 -10.92
N PHE A 115 -11.23 -8.42 -11.25
CA PHE A 115 -11.62 -9.70 -11.86
C PHE A 115 -12.19 -10.71 -10.87
N TYR A 116 -11.70 -10.71 -9.63
CA TYR A 116 -12.07 -11.70 -8.61
C TYR A 116 -13.09 -11.20 -7.59
N TRP A 117 -13.68 -10.02 -7.83
CA TRP A 117 -14.56 -9.30 -6.91
C TRP A 117 -15.79 -10.10 -6.43
#